data_AF-A0A928LZ41-F1
#
_entry.id   AF-A0A928LZ41-F1
#
_cell.length_a   1.000
_cell.length_b   1.000
_cell.length_c   1.000
_cell.angle_alpha   90.00
_cell.angle_beta   90.00
_cell.angle_gamma   90.00
#
_symmetry.space_group_name_H-M   'P 1'
#
loop_
_entity.id
_entity.type
_entity.pdbx_description
1 polymer ?
#
loop_
_entity_poly.entity_id
_entity_poly.type
_entity_poly.pdbx_seq_one_letter_code
_entity_poly.pdbx_strand_id
1 'polypeptide(L)'
;MQSYERKQGRQMPQFVQTEQQRELIESLVRELPLYRKKMHMSQAELGDAIGKSRQKISEMERGAAPLGWDTYLAILMVLGAHGVLEPRGRDAERLAATGKLIGGRIRL
;
A
#
# COMPACT_ATOMS: atom_id res chain seq x y z
N MET A 1 27.48 37.93 -18.72
CA MET A 1 26.14 37.34 -18.94
C MET A 1 26.33 35.85 -19.15
N GLN A 2 26.44 35.07 -18.06
CA GLN A 2 26.53 33.61 -18.12
C GLN A 2 25.21 33.03 -17.64
N SER A 3 24.58 32.30 -18.54
CA SER A 3 23.27 31.67 -18.44
C SER A 3 23.28 30.54 -17.42
N TYR A 4 22.27 30.55 -16.54
CA TYR A 4 22.03 29.54 -15.51
C TYR A 4 21.79 28.17 -16.13
N GLU A 5 22.66 27.21 -15.80
CA GLU A 5 22.45 25.80 -16.08
C GLU A 5 21.26 25.28 -15.27
N ARG A 6 20.28 24.71 -15.98
CA ARG A 6 19.11 24.07 -15.37
C ARG A 6 19.58 22.89 -14.53
N LYS A 7 19.32 22.95 -13.22
CA LYS A 7 19.46 21.79 -12.33
C LYS A 7 18.57 20.66 -12.86
N GLN A 8 19.21 19.62 -13.39
CA GLN A 8 18.57 18.33 -13.69
C GLN A 8 17.86 17.87 -12.41
N GLY A 9 16.53 17.87 -12.43
CA GLY A 9 15.75 17.26 -11.36
C GLY A 9 16.18 15.80 -11.26
N ARG A 10 16.72 15.42 -10.10
CA ARG A 10 17.06 14.03 -9.79
C ARG A 10 15.78 13.22 -9.90
N GLN A 11 15.53 12.64 -11.07
CA GLN A 11 14.43 11.72 -11.27
C GLN A 11 14.70 10.56 -10.31
N MET A 12 13.90 10.47 -9.24
CA MET A 12 13.99 9.31 -8.36
C MET A 12 13.86 8.07 -9.24
N PRO A 13 14.74 7.07 -9.11
CA PRO A 13 14.59 5.85 -9.87
C PRO A 13 13.18 5.34 -9.63
N GLN A 14 12.42 5.19 -10.70
CA GLN A 14 11.16 4.48 -10.66
C GLN A 14 11.52 3.10 -10.12
N PHE A 15 11.24 2.85 -8.84
CA PHE A 15 11.47 1.54 -8.25
C PHE A 15 10.69 0.56 -9.12
N VAL A 16 11.41 -0.22 -9.92
CA VAL A 16 10.80 -1.31 -10.67
C VAL A 16 10.20 -2.21 -9.62
N GLN A 17 8.86 -2.31 -9.60
CA GLN A 17 8.18 -3.22 -8.69
C GLN A 17 8.70 -4.61 -9.01
N THR A 18 9.23 -5.30 -8.00
CA THR A 18 9.64 -6.70 -8.20
C THR A 18 8.40 -7.55 -8.47
N GLU A 19 8.55 -8.69 -9.15
CA GLU A 19 7.41 -9.60 -9.37
C GLU A 19 6.73 -9.96 -8.05
N GLN A 20 7.52 -10.15 -6.99
CA GLN A 20 7.01 -10.39 -5.65
C GLN A 20 6.16 -9.22 -5.11
N GLN A 21 6.58 -7.96 -5.29
CA GLN A 21 5.77 -6.81 -4.90
C GLN A 21 4.46 -6.75 -5.69
N ARG A 22 4.52 -7.08 -6.97
CA ARG A 22 3.35 -7.13 -7.84
C ARG A 22 2.35 -8.18 -7.37
N GLU A 23 2.80 -9.40 -7.10
CA GLU A 23 1.96 -10.48 -6.56
C GLU A 23 1.30 -10.10 -5.23
N LEU A 24 2.07 -9.48 -4.32
CA LEU A 24 1.56 -8.99 -3.04
C LEU A 24 0.48 -7.92 -3.23
N ILE A 25 0.71 -6.96 -4.13
CA ILE A 25 -0.26 -5.91 -4.47
C ILE A 25 -1.53 -6.51 -5.07
N GLU A 26 -1.39 -7.39 -6.07
CA GLU A 26 -2.53 -8.02 -6.74
C GLU A 26 -3.38 -8.82 -5.74
N SER A 27 -2.73 -9.55 -4.83
CA SER A 27 -3.44 -10.29 -3.78
C SER A 27 -4.21 -9.36 -2.84
N LEU A 28 -3.61 -8.24 -2.42
CA LEU A 28 -4.23 -7.28 -1.52
C LEU A 28 -5.43 -6.60 -2.18
N VAL A 29 -5.30 -6.18 -3.44
CA VAL A 29 -6.38 -5.52 -4.19
C VAL A 29 -7.63 -6.41 -4.28
N ARG A 30 -7.46 -7.72 -4.52
CA ARG A 30 -8.58 -8.67 -4.58
C ARG A 30 -9.30 -8.81 -3.24
N GLU A 31 -8.56 -8.73 -2.13
CA GLU A 31 -9.09 -8.93 -0.78
C GLU A 31 -9.47 -7.61 -0.07
N LEU A 32 -9.13 -6.46 -0.66
CA LEU A 32 -9.36 -5.13 -0.06
C LEU A 32 -10.82 -4.89 0.36
N PRO A 33 -11.85 -5.26 -0.44
CA PRO A 33 -13.23 -5.13 0.00
C PRO A 33 -13.58 -5.98 1.22
N LEU A 34 -12.94 -7.16 1.36
CA LEU A 34 -13.17 -8.05 2.50
C LEU A 34 -12.56 -7.45 3.77
N TYR A 35 -11.31 -6.99 3.71
CA TYR A 35 -10.67 -6.32 4.86
C TYR A 35 -11.41 -5.06 5.27
N ARG A 36 -11.81 -4.23 4.31
CA ARG A 36 -12.58 -3.02 4.59
C ARG A 36 -13.89 -3.33 5.32
N LYS A 37 -14.61 -4.38 4.90
CA LYS A 37 -15.82 -4.84 5.60
C LYS A 37 -15.53 -5.38 7.00
N LYS A 38 -14.42 -6.10 7.20
CA LYS A 38 -13.99 -6.56 8.53
C LYS A 38 -13.68 -5.40 9.48
N MET A 39 -13.18 -4.28 8.96
CA MET A 39 -12.98 -3.04 9.74
C MET A 39 -14.27 -2.21 9.88
N HIS A 40 -15.39 -2.65 9.32
CA HIS A 40 -16.66 -1.91 9.27
C HIS A 40 -16.55 -0.52 8.60
N MET A 41 -15.64 -0.35 7.65
CA MET A 41 -15.42 0.92 6.95
C MET A 41 -16.18 1.00 5.62
N SER A 42 -16.63 2.20 5.29
CA SER A 42 -16.98 2.61 3.93
C SER A 42 -15.74 2.87 3.08
N GLN A 43 -15.90 2.92 1.75
CA GLN A 43 -14.80 3.29 0.84
C GLN A 43 -14.29 4.72 1.09
N ALA A 44 -15.13 5.62 1.61
CA ALA A 44 -14.73 6.97 1.96
C ALA A 44 -13.82 6.98 3.18
N GLU A 45 -14.23 6.30 4.27
CA GLU A 45 -13.45 6.22 5.51
C GLU A 45 -12.08 5.55 5.30
N LEU A 46 -12.03 4.48 4.50
CA LEU A 46 -10.74 3.89 4.13
C LEU A 46 -9.89 4.88 3.32
N GLY A 47 -10.49 5.62 2.39
CA GLY A 47 -9.82 6.64 1.61
C GLY A 47 -9.21 7.72 2.48
N ASP A 48 -9.98 8.27 3.41
CA ASP A 48 -9.54 9.29 4.37
C ASP A 48 -8.38 8.77 5.23
N ALA A 49 -8.43 7.51 5.68
CA ALA A 49 -7.36 6.89 6.46
C ALA A 49 -6.02 6.74 5.71
N ILE A 50 -6.03 6.65 4.37
CA ILE A 50 -4.82 6.50 3.55
C ILE A 50 -4.54 7.72 2.64
N GLY A 51 -5.25 8.83 2.83
CA GLY A 51 -5.08 10.05 2.04
C GLY A 51 -5.45 9.90 0.56
N LYS A 52 -6.52 9.15 0.25
CA LYS A 52 -7.05 8.93 -1.11
C LYS A 52 -8.54 9.25 -1.18
N SER A 53 -9.04 9.61 -2.35
CA SER A 53 -10.49 9.82 -2.53
C SER A 53 -11.26 8.50 -2.51
N ARG A 54 -12.55 8.55 -2.11
CA ARG A 54 -13.50 7.42 -2.22
C ARG A 54 -13.52 6.82 -3.63
N GLN A 55 -13.47 7.67 -4.67
CA GLN A 55 -13.43 7.22 -6.06
C GLN A 55 -12.17 6.37 -6.34
N LYS A 56 -11.01 6.79 -5.82
CA LYS A 56 -9.77 6.05 -5.99
C LYS A 56 -9.83 4.68 -5.31
N ILE A 57 -10.43 4.59 -4.11
CA ILE A 57 -10.69 3.30 -3.44
C ILE A 57 -11.61 2.42 -4.30
N SER A 58 -12.67 2.99 -4.87
CA SER A 58 -13.59 2.24 -5.74
C SER A 58 -12.94 1.74 -7.04
N GLU A 59 -11.96 2.45 -7.59
CA GLU A 59 -11.18 1.98 -8.74
C GLU A 59 -10.21 0.86 -8.35
N MET A 60 -9.56 0.99 -7.20
CA MET A 60 -8.70 -0.05 -6.65
C MET A 60 -9.48 -1.34 -6.41
N GLU A 61 -10.61 -1.29 -5.70
CA GLU A 61 -11.43 -2.48 -5.41
C GLU A 61 -11.98 -3.17 -6.67
N ARG A 62 -12.08 -2.46 -7.80
CA ARG A 62 -12.45 -3.03 -9.11
C ARG A 62 -11.25 -3.51 -9.93
N GLY A 63 -10.02 -3.32 -9.46
CA GLY A 63 -8.80 -3.58 -10.20
C GLY A 63 -8.54 -2.62 -11.37
N ALA A 64 -9.28 -1.51 -11.45
CA ALA A 64 -9.19 -0.54 -12.55
C ALA A 64 -8.05 0.46 -12.37
N ALA A 65 -7.52 0.60 -11.15
CA ALA A 65 -6.37 1.46 -10.86
C ALA A 65 -5.23 0.64 -10.24
N PRO A 66 -4.00 0.71 -10.80
CA PRO A 66 -2.84 0.09 -10.17
C PRO A 66 -2.54 0.75 -8.83
N LEU A 67 -2.13 -0.07 -7.87
CA LEU A 67 -1.84 0.35 -6.51
C LEU A 67 -0.32 0.58 -6.40
N GLY A 68 0.09 1.79 -6.03
CA GLY A 68 1.50 2.11 -5.78
C GLY A 68 1.99 1.44 -4.50
N TRP A 69 3.28 1.12 -4.43
CA TRP A 69 3.87 0.48 -3.24
C TRP A 69 3.69 1.29 -1.96
N ASP A 70 3.76 2.62 -2.05
CA ASP A 70 3.44 3.54 -0.95
C ASP A 70 2.02 3.36 -0.41
N THR A 71 1.06 3.26 -1.31
CA THR A 71 -0.36 3.09 -1.00
C THR A 71 -0.62 1.69 -0.45
N TYR A 72 0.11 0.69 -0.95
CA TYR A 72 0.06 -0.69 -0.45
C TYR A 72 0.44 -0.73 1.03
N LEU A 73 1.55 -0.10 1.38
CA LEU A 73 2.04 -0.03 2.75
C LEU A 73 1.09 0.76 3.65
N ALA A 74 0.58 1.90 3.18
CA ALA A 74 -0.40 2.69 3.94
C ALA A 74 -1.65 1.86 4.28
N ILE A 75 -2.18 1.09 3.32
CA ILE A 75 -3.29 0.17 3.57
C ILE A 75 -2.90 -0.86 4.62
N LEU A 76 -1.74 -1.53 4.48
CA LEU A 76 -1.31 -2.53 5.47
C LEU A 76 -1.17 -1.95 6.89
N MET A 77 -0.70 -0.71 7.02
CA MET A 77 -0.63 -0.03 8.33
C MET A 77 -2.02 0.16 8.94
N VAL A 78 -3.00 0.58 8.13
CA VAL A 78 -4.41 0.71 8.58
C VAL A 78 -4.98 -0.65 8.96
N LEU A 79 -4.78 -1.68 8.13
CA LEU A 79 -5.27 -3.04 8.41
C LEU A 79 -4.65 -3.61 9.70
N GLY A 80 -3.34 -3.45 9.88
CA GLY A 80 -2.64 -3.87 11.09
C GLY A 80 -3.13 -3.14 12.34
N ALA A 81 -3.36 -1.83 12.25
CA ALA A 81 -3.90 -1.04 13.36
C ALA A 81 -5.32 -1.47 13.78
N HIS A 82 -6.11 -2.01 12.86
CA HIS A 82 -7.45 -2.57 13.14
C HIS A 82 -7.42 -4.05 13.54
N GLY A 83 -6.25 -4.68 13.60
CA GLY A 83 -6.12 -6.09 13.99
C GLY A 83 -6.79 -7.08 13.03
N VAL A 84 -7.02 -6.69 11.77
CA VAL A 84 -7.72 -7.54 10.78
C VAL A 84 -6.78 -8.40 9.93
N LEU A 85 -5.46 -8.21 10.09
CA LEU A 85 -4.44 -9.06 9.48
C LEU A 85 -4.12 -10.24 10.40
N GLU A 86 -4.15 -11.44 9.85
CA GLU A 86 -3.83 -12.66 10.60
C GLU A 86 -2.31 -12.92 10.59
N PRO A 87 -1.69 -13.40 11.69
CA PRO A 87 -0.25 -13.66 11.74
C PRO A 87 0.15 -14.97 11.02
N ARG A 88 -0.60 -15.37 9.99
CA ARG A 88 -0.44 -16.65 9.28
C ARG A 88 -0.80 -16.51 7.80
N GLY A 89 -0.35 -17.46 6.98
CA GLY A 89 -0.64 -17.48 5.55
C GLY A 89 -0.16 -16.22 4.84
N ARG A 90 -0.96 -15.72 3.90
CA ARG A 90 -0.62 -14.54 3.07
C ARG A 90 -0.45 -13.26 3.90
N ASP A 91 -1.16 -13.11 5.01
CA ASP A 91 -1.04 -11.92 5.85
C ASP A 91 0.29 -11.85 6.61
N ALA A 92 0.89 -13.00 6.93
CA ALA A 92 2.25 -13.04 7.47
C ALA A 92 3.28 -12.50 6.46
N GLU A 93 3.13 -12.81 5.17
CA GLU A 93 4.01 -12.29 4.12
C GLU A 93 3.86 -10.77 3.95
N ARG A 94 2.62 -10.27 4.03
CA ARG A 94 2.31 -8.82 4.00
C ARG A 94 2.91 -8.10 5.20
N LEU A 95 2.79 -8.67 6.40
CA LEU A 95 3.40 -8.13 7.63
C LEU A 95 4.93 -8.18 7.57
N ALA A 96 5.52 -9.21 6.98
CA ALA A 96 6.97 -9.26 6.77
C ALA A 96 7.44 -8.15 5.81
N ALA A 97 6.62 -7.79 4.81
CA ALA A 97 6.91 -6.68 3.91
C ALA A 97 6.93 -5.32 4.63
N THR A 98 6.02 -5.08 5.60
CA THR A 98 6.05 -3.85 6.42
C THR A 98 7.26 -3.83 7.36
N GLY A 99 7.58 -4.96 8.01
CA GLY A 99 8.73 -5.07 8.92
C GLY A 99 10.09 -4.73 8.30
N LYS A 100 10.26 -4.96 6.98
CA LYS A 100 11.47 -4.54 6.23
C LYS A 100 11.62 -3.02 6.11
N LEU A 101 10.53 -2.25 6.16
CA LEU A 101 10.55 -0.78 6.08
C LEU A 101 10.80 -0.09 7.41
N ILE A 102 10.32 -0.68 8.51
CA ILE A 102 10.43 -0.08 9.85
C ILE A 102 11.77 -0.39 10.54
N GLY A 103 12.67 -1.14 9.88
CA GLY A 103 14.04 -1.33 10.35
C GLY A 103 14.14 -1.93 11.75
N GLY A 104 13.56 -3.12 11.97
CA GLY A 104 13.94 -3.93 13.13
C GLY A 104 12.81 -4.66 13.85
N ARG A 105 12.97 -5.99 13.89
CA ARG A 105 12.51 -6.93 14.94
C ARG A 105 11.19 -6.57 15.65
N ILE A 106 10.08 -6.97 15.06
CA ILE A 106 8.96 -7.45 15.87
C ILE A 106 9.35 -8.86 16.32
N ARG A 107 9.83 -9.00 17.56
CA ARG A 107 9.89 -10.31 18.22
C ARG A 107 8.45 -10.65 18.62
N LEU A 108 7.89 -11.68 17.97
CA LEU A 108 6.76 -12.43 18.49
C LEU A 108 7.24 -13.35 19.63
#